data_AF-A0A1S7LEV4-F1
#
_entry.id   AF-A0A1S7LEV4-F1
#
_cell.length_a   1.000
_cell.length_b   1.000
_cell.length_c   1.000
_cell.angle_alpha   90.00
_cell.angle_beta   90.00
_cell.angle_gamma   90.00
#
_symmetry.space_group_name_H-M   'P 1'
#
loop_
_entity.id
_entity.type
_entity.pdbx_description
1 polymer ?
#
loop_
_entity_poly.entity_id
_entity_poly.type
_entity_poly.pdbx_seq_one_letter_code
_entity_poly.pdbx_strand_id
1 'polypeptide(L)'
;MISNPWEIYDGLIDEACRAAAESVVARVQLGSVWTLLESEQGGCGLAMTPTHGERTLAWPGTLQGRPLAALIPWVKSWNAYEACIGMAALNAALGAGAGWHQELHGAGEKILSQQSANLALFAHFKSKLVGKRVVVIGRYPGLEELDPQGQWQVIERNPGQGDYPDSACEYLLPEADWVFITASSLVNKTLPRLLALSQQAVTVLMGPTTPWSPQWAAWGVDFLAGVVLKDAAALDCTVAEGGGTAIFGSGVDYFLRDLGGPKLSKLKGQIATTYRAREELKQRMEQWYGGPESASTPFPQRLELERVDRQLSQLDSCYNRQWAARNSTPHEPR
;
A
#
# COMPACT_ATOMS: atom_id res chain seq x y z
N MET A 1 -3.70 -3.96 -14.80
CA MET A 1 -4.59 -4.46 -13.75
C MET A 1 -4.07 -5.83 -13.38
N ILE A 2 -4.00 -6.13 -12.09
CA ILE A 2 -3.67 -7.47 -11.59
C ILE A 2 -4.80 -8.39 -12.06
N SER A 3 -4.50 -9.31 -12.99
CA SER A 3 -5.49 -10.25 -13.55
C SER A 3 -5.64 -11.50 -12.70
N ASN A 4 -4.60 -11.83 -11.92
CA ASN A 4 -4.57 -12.92 -10.97
C ASN A 4 -4.17 -12.38 -9.59
N PRO A 5 -5.00 -12.51 -8.54
CA PRO A 5 -4.66 -12.00 -7.20
C PRO A 5 -3.36 -12.58 -6.63
N TRP A 6 -2.91 -13.74 -7.12
CA TRP A 6 -1.64 -14.35 -6.69
C TRP A 6 -0.39 -13.72 -7.28
N GLU A 7 -0.50 -12.91 -8.34
CA GLU A 7 0.65 -12.28 -9.01
C GLU A 7 1.50 -11.44 -8.06
N ILE A 8 0.87 -10.71 -7.12
CA ILE A 8 1.58 -9.96 -6.07
C ILE A 8 2.40 -10.91 -5.19
N TYR A 9 1.80 -12.03 -4.77
CA TYR A 9 2.46 -12.98 -3.87
C TYR A 9 3.59 -13.70 -4.58
N ASP A 10 3.37 -14.16 -5.81
CA ASP A 10 4.36 -14.88 -6.61
C ASP A 10 5.58 -13.98 -6.87
N GLY A 11 5.36 -12.71 -7.26
CA GLY A 11 6.44 -11.73 -7.45
C GLY A 11 7.25 -11.45 -6.19
N LEU A 12 6.60 -11.33 -5.02
CA LEU A 12 7.28 -11.14 -3.74
C LEU A 12 8.01 -12.39 -3.26
N ILE A 13 7.40 -13.58 -3.42
CA ILE A 13 8.02 -14.87 -3.06
C ILE A 13 9.27 -15.06 -3.90
N ASP A 14 9.20 -14.83 -5.21
CA ASP A 14 10.34 -14.97 -6.11
C ASP A 14 11.49 -14.03 -5.73
N GLU A 15 11.20 -12.77 -5.41
CA GLU A 15 12.20 -11.81 -4.95
C GLU A 15 12.81 -12.23 -3.61
N ALA A 16 11.97 -12.57 -2.64
CA ALA A 16 12.40 -12.90 -1.29
C ALA A 16 13.14 -14.24 -1.22
N CYS A 17 12.75 -15.26 -2.00
CA CYS A 17 13.49 -16.52 -2.08
C CYS A 17 14.88 -16.33 -2.68
N ARG A 18 15.02 -15.46 -3.70
CA ARG A 18 16.35 -15.10 -4.22
C ARG A 18 17.20 -14.36 -3.18
N ALA A 19 16.59 -13.43 -2.43
CA ALA A 19 17.28 -12.67 -1.38
C ALA A 19 17.64 -13.55 -0.17
N ALA A 20 16.81 -14.52 0.18
CA ALA A 20 17.05 -15.45 1.27
C ALA A 20 18.30 -16.30 1.03
N ALA A 21 18.61 -16.68 -0.22
CA ALA A 21 19.74 -17.56 -0.53
C ALA A 21 19.77 -18.79 0.40
N GLU A 22 20.94 -19.12 0.97
CA GLU A 22 21.11 -20.22 1.94
C GLU A 22 20.80 -19.80 3.39
N SER A 23 20.09 -18.70 3.59
CA SER A 23 19.71 -18.21 4.92
C SER A 23 18.80 -19.19 5.64
N VAL A 24 19.02 -19.33 6.94
CA VAL A 24 18.20 -20.17 7.82
C VAL A 24 17.59 -19.33 8.93
N VAL A 25 16.50 -19.83 9.48
CA VAL A 25 15.76 -19.19 10.56
C VAL A 25 16.56 -19.29 11.86
N ALA A 26 16.96 -18.15 12.42
CA ALA A 26 17.57 -18.08 13.75
C ALA A 26 16.50 -18.17 14.85
N ARG A 27 15.38 -17.47 14.66
CA ARG A 27 14.30 -17.40 15.64
C ARG A 27 12.97 -17.06 15.00
N VAL A 28 11.88 -17.59 15.57
CA VAL A 28 10.51 -17.17 15.31
C VAL A 28 9.83 -16.91 16.63
N GLN A 29 9.18 -15.75 16.74
CA GLN A 29 8.38 -15.37 17.90
C GLN A 29 6.98 -14.97 17.44
N LEU A 30 5.98 -15.72 17.90
CA LEU A 30 4.57 -15.40 17.69
C LEU A 30 4.07 -14.55 18.88
N GLY A 31 4.36 -13.26 18.86
CA GLY A 31 3.89 -12.32 19.89
C GLY A 31 2.40 -12.00 19.74
N SER A 32 1.79 -11.42 20.78
CA SER A 32 0.35 -11.15 20.80
C SER A 32 -0.13 -10.17 19.70
N VAL A 33 0.72 -9.23 19.30
CA VAL A 33 0.43 -8.25 18.25
C VAL A 33 1.31 -8.42 17.02
N TRP A 34 2.58 -8.81 17.23
CA TRP A 34 3.56 -8.93 16.16
C TRP A 34 4.18 -10.33 16.16
N THR A 35 4.29 -10.90 14.97
CA THR A 35 5.16 -12.04 14.71
C THR A 35 6.49 -11.50 14.21
N LEU A 36 7.56 -11.89 14.91
CA LEU A 36 8.94 -11.55 14.59
C LEU A 36 9.65 -12.79 14.07
N LEU A 37 10.36 -12.66 12.96
CA LEU A 37 11.27 -13.68 12.46
C LEU A 37 12.65 -13.07 12.25
N GLU A 38 13.67 -13.78 12.73
CA GLU A 38 15.06 -13.44 12.50
C GLU A 38 15.77 -14.56 11.76
N SER A 39 16.67 -14.19 10.86
CA SER A 39 17.58 -15.11 10.19
C SER A 39 18.98 -15.04 10.76
N GLU A 40 19.77 -16.11 10.60
CA GLU A 40 21.16 -16.15 11.08
C GLU A 40 22.06 -15.10 10.41
N GLN A 41 21.67 -14.64 9.22
CA GLN A 41 22.35 -13.61 8.44
C GLN A 41 21.94 -12.18 8.87
N GLY A 42 21.21 -12.04 9.99
CA GLY A 42 20.81 -10.75 10.54
C GLY A 42 19.58 -10.13 9.87
N GLY A 43 18.84 -10.90 9.06
CA GLY A 43 17.54 -10.49 8.54
C GLY A 43 16.51 -10.43 9.66
N CYS A 44 15.64 -9.43 9.65
CA CYS A 44 14.60 -9.22 10.65
C CYS A 44 13.29 -8.84 9.95
N GLY A 45 12.23 -9.59 10.21
CA GLY A 45 10.93 -9.42 9.57
C GLY A 45 9.79 -9.41 10.56
N LEU A 46 8.84 -8.49 10.35
CA LEU A 46 7.64 -8.35 11.17
C LEU A 46 6.39 -8.64 10.34
N ALA A 47 5.40 -9.25 10.96
CA ALA A 47 4.04 -9.35 10.45
C ALA A 47 3.05 -9.20 11.60
N MET A 48 1.90 -8.55 11.36
CA MET A 48 0.89 -8.42 12.41
C MET A 48 0.29 -9.81 12.71
N THR A 49 0.32 -10.21 13.98
CA THR A 49 -0.19 -11.51 14.42
C THR A 49 -1.71 -11.54 14.25
N PRO A 50 -2.28 -12.60 13.64
CA PRO A 50 -3.72 -12.78 13.56
C PRO A 50 -4.35 -12.87 14.96
N THR A 51 -5.45 -12.15 15.16
CA THR A 51 -6.20 -12.14 16.42
C THR A 51 -7.04 -13.39 16.66
N HIS A 52 -7.32 -14.15 15.60
CA HIS A 52 -8.12 -15.37 15.63
C HIS A 52 -7.35 -16.48 14.94
N GLY A 53 -7.16 -17.59 15.64
CA GLY A 53 -6.44 -18.74 15.09
C GLY A 53 -6.56 -20.00 15.94
N GLU A 54 -5.94 -21.07 15.46
CA GLU A 54 -5.97 -22.38 16.09
C GLU A 54 -5.19 -22.40 17.40
N ARG A 55 -5.77 -22.99 18.44
CA ARG A 55 -5.12 -23.15 19.75
C ARG A 55 -3.88 -24.05 19.69
N THR A 56 -3.86 -25.01 18.76
CA THR A 56 -2.82 -26.02 18.63
C THR A 56 -2.16 -25.87 17.27
N LEU A 57 -0.84 -25.68 17.25
CA LEU A 57 -0.05 -25.52 16.04
C LEU A 57 0.87 -26.75 15.90
N ALA A 58 1.12 -27.20 14.67
CA ALA A 58 1.86 -28.44 14.42
C ALA A 58 3.39 -28.28 14.32
N TRP A 59 3.87 -27.05 14.12
CA TRP A 59 5.27 -26.70 13.86
C TRP A 59 6.04 -25.99 15.00
N PRO A 60 5.47 -25.56 16.15
CA PRO A 60 6.26 -24.99 17.22
C PRO A 60 7.41 -25.90 17.65
N GLY A 61 8.59 -25.32 17.87
CA GLY A 61 9.82 -26.06 18.18
C GLY A 61 10.54 -26.64 16.96
N THR A 62 10.00 -26.53 15.74
CA THR A 62 10.62 -27.11 14.53
C THR A 62 11.10 -26.08 13.51
N LEU A 63 10.87 -24.78 13.73
CA LEU A 63 11.15 -23.75 12.72
C LEU A 63 12.60 -23.23 12.73
N GLN A 64 13.26 -23.23 13.88
CA GLN A 64 14.67 -22.84 13.98
C GLN A 64 15.55 -23.77 13.15
N GLY A 65 16.52 -23.19 12.44
CA GLY A 65 17.43 -23.91 11.54
C GLY A 65 16.82 -24.34 10.20
N ARG A 66 15.52 -24.12 9.96
CA ARG A 66 14.94 -24.39 8.64
C ARG A 66 15.43 -23.34 7.62
N PRO A 67 15.56 -23.72 6.34
CA PRO A 67 15.80 -22.74 5.28
C PRO A 67 14.71 -21.66 5.27
N LEU A 68 15.11 -20.39 5.27
CA LEU A 68 14.18 -19.26 5.26
C LEU A 68 13.25 -19.32 4.03
N ALA A 69 13.81 -19.66 2.88
CA ALA A 69 13.08 -19.85 1.62
C ALA A 69 11.99 -20.92 1.68
N ALA A 70 12.08 -21.89 2.61
CA ALA A 70 11.03 -22.90 2.79
C ALA A 70 9.78 -22.36 3.50
N LEU A 71 9.92 -21.26 4.25
CA LEU A 71 8.81 -20.64 4.97
C LEU A 71 8.15 -19.51 4.17
N ILE A 72 8.89 -18.82 3.28
CA ILE A 72 8.37 -17.70 2.48
C ILE A 72 7.06 -18.04 1.74
N PRO A 73 6.93 -19.20 1.03
CA PRO A 73 5.69 -19.55 0.34
C PRO A 73 4.46 -19.70 1.24
N TRP A 74 4.65 -19.86 2.56
CA TRP A 74 3.54 -19.95 3.52
C TRP A 74 2.71 -18.68 3.55
N VAL A 75 3.23 -17.54 3.05
CA VAL A 75 2.44 -16.31 2.88
C VAL A 75 1.16 -16.53 2.07
N LYS A 76 1.10 -17.58 1.22
CA LYS A 76 -0.11 -17.96 0.46
C LYS A 76 -1.05 -18.92 1.22
N SER A 77 -0.65 -19.46 2.37
CA SER A 77 -1.48 -20.36 3.19
C SER A 77 -2.77 -19.68 3.64
N TRP A 78 -3.84 -20.46 3.74
CA TRP A 78 -5.11 -20.03 4.33
C TRP A 78 -5.14 -20.21 5.85
N ASN A 79 -4.17 -20.92 6.44
CA ASN A 79 -3.94 -20.86 7.88
C ASN A 79 -3.28 -19.51 8.20
N ALA A 80 -3.93 -18.72 9.07
CA ALA A 80 -3.53 -17.35 9.33
C ALA A 80 -2.13 -17.25 9.99
N TYR A 81 -1.77 -18.19 10.85
CA TYR A 81 -0.46 -18.20 11.50
C TYR A 81 0.65 -18.60 10.55
N GLU A 82 0.41 -19.59 9.68
CA GLU A 82 1.36 -19.93 8.61
C GLU A 82 1.58 -18.75 7.66
N ALA A 83 0.50 -18.08 7.25
CA ALA A 83 0.56 -16.88 6.44
C ALA A 83 1.35 -15.74 7.10
N CYS A 84 1.14 -15.54 8.40
CA CYS A 84 1.86 -14.54 9.17
C CYS A 84 3.36 -14.86 9.27
N ILE A 85 3.73 -16.12 9.49
CA ILE A 85 5.12 -16.57 9.52
C ILE A 85 5.77 -16.46 8.15
N GLY A 86 5.09 -16.88 7.08
CA GLY A 86 5.59 -16.72 5.72
C GLY A 86 5.80 -15.25 5.36
N MET A 87 4.92 -14.37 5.86
CA MET A 87 5.08 -12.93 5.69
C MET A 87 6.28 -12.38 6.47
N ALA A 88 6.46 -12.79 7.73
CA ALA A 88 7.64 -12.41 8.53
C ALA A 88 8.93 -12.96 7.91
N ALA A 89 8.93 -14.18 7.37
CA ALA A 89 10.06 -14.77 6.64
C ALA A 89 10.43 -13.96 5.40
N LEU A 90 9.41 -13.57 4.62
CA LEU A 90 9.56 -12.72 3.44
C LEU A 90 10.16 -11.37 3.82
N ASN A 91 9.65 -10.72 4.86
CA ASN A 91 10.20 -9.44 5.35
C ASN A 91 11.62 -9.59 5.92
N ALA A 92 11.95 -10.71 6.56
CA ALA A 92 13.31 -10.97 7.03
C ALA A 92 14.30 -11.14 5.87
N ALA A 93 13.87 -11.80 4.78
CA ALA A 93 14.67 -11.97 3.57
C ALA A 93 14.88 -10.66 2.80
N LEU A 94 13.84 -9.83 2.69
CA LEU A 94 13.91 -8.51 2.03
C LEU A 94 14.44 -7.40 2.94
N GLY A 95 14.59 -7.67 4.24
CA GLY A 95 15.18 -6.76 5.22
C GLY A 95 16.68 -6.53 4.99
N ALA A 96 17.32 -5.85 5.95
CA ALA A 96 18.72 -5.36 6.04
C ALA A 96 19.83 -5.90 5.08
N GLY A 97 19.77 -7.13 4.58
CA GLY A 97 20.70 -7.71 3.59
C GLY A 97 20.35 -7.50 2.11
N ALA A 98 19.14 -7.08 1.74
CA ALA A 98 18.70 -7.06 0.33
C ALA A 98 19.15 -5.81 -0.49
N GLY A 99 20.14 -5.03 -0.03
CA GLY A 99 20.60 -3.81 -0.71
C GLY A 99 19.63 -2.61 -0.63
N TRP A 100 18.34 -2.87 -0.41
CA TRP A 100 17.29 -1.84 -0.23
C TRP A 100 17.60 -0.88 0.89
N HIS A 101 18.27 -1.29 1.97
CA HIS A 101 18.65 -0.36 3.03
C HIS A 101 19.53 0.79 2.51
N GLN A 102 20.49 0.52 1.63
CA GLN A 102 21.35 1.56 1.04
C GLN A 102 20.60 2.44 0.02
N GLU A 103 19.70 1.86 -0.76
CA GLU A 103 18.83 2.62 -1.66
C GLU A 103 17.76 3.45 -0.91
N LEU A 104 17.29 2.97 0.24
CA LEU A 104 16.36 3.66 1.14
C LEU A 104 17.01 4.90 1.76
N HIS A 105 18.30 4.88 2.08
CA HIS A 105 19.01 6.10 2.53
C HIS A 105 19.17 7.14 1.42
N GLY A 106 19.13 6.73 0.14
CA GLY A 106 19.21 7.63 -1.01
C GLY A 106 17.88 8.18 -1.52
N ALA A 107 16.77 7.46 -1.29
CA ALA A 107 15.46 7.78 -1.89
C ALA A 107 14.25 7.65 -0.92
N GLY A 108 14.45 7.17 0.30
CA GLY A 108 13.42 7.06 1.34
C GLY A 108 13.59 8.13 2.41
N GLU A 109 12.48 8.62 2.94
CA GLU A 109 12.44 9.60 4.02
C GLU A 109 12.17 8.90 5.35
N LYS A 110 13.05 9.09 6.34
CA LYS A 110 12.74 8.71 7.72
C LYS A 110 11.64 9.64 8.24
N ILE A 111 10.50 9.07 8.61
CA ILE A 111 9.39 9.87 9.11
C ILE A 111 9.55 10.08 10.61
N LEU A 112 9.78 11.33 10.99
CA LEU A 112 9.78 11.77 12.37
C LEU A 112 8.39 12.34 12.69
N SER A 113 7.85 11.99 13.85
CA SER A 113 6.60 12.56 14.35
C SER A 113 6.80 13.12 15.74
N GLN A 114 6.18 14.28 16.00
CA GLN A 114 6.04 14.83 17.35
C GLN A 114 4.84 14.22 18.10
N GLN A 115 4.01 13.43 17.41
CA GLN A 115 2.87 12.69 17.96
C GLN A 115 3.24 11.21 18.20
N SER A 116 2.23 10.38 18.49
CA SER A 116 2.42 8.92 18.59
C SER A 116 3.01 8.36 17.29
N ALA A 117 4.10 7.60 17.39
CA ALA A 117 4.86 7.16 16.23
C ALA A 117 4.08 6.23 15.27
N ASN A 118 3.04 5.54 15.75
CA ASN A 118 2.12 4.76 14.89
C ASN A 118 1.26 5.63 13.95
N LEU A 119 1.07 6.92 14.26
CA LEU A 119 0.30 7.87 13.46
C LEU A 119 1.19 8.80 12.62
N ALA A 120 2.50 8.62 12.68
CA ALA A 120 3.49 9.49 12.03
C ALA A 120 3.22 9.72 10.54
N LEU A 121 2.79 8.67 9.82
CA LEU A 121 2.47 8.75 8.40
C LEU A 121 1.20 9.57 8.12
N PHE A 122 0.14 9.38 8.90
CA PHE A 122 -1.07 10.18 8.77
C PHE A 122 -0.79 11.65 9.07
N ALA A 123 0.01 11.93 10.11
CA ALA A 123 0.44 13.29 10.45
C ALA A 123 1.26 13.93 9.32
N HIS A 124 2.20 13.18 8.72
CA HIS A 124 3.00 13.63 7.58
C HIS A 124 2.13 14.05 6.38
N PHE A 125 1.11 13.26 6.06
CA PHE A 125 0.22 13.57 4.93
C PHE A 125 -0.91 14.55 5.27
N LYS A 126 -1.16 14.88 6.54
CA LYS A 126 -2.36 15.58 7.02
C LYS A 126 -2.74 16.83 6.19
N SER A 127 -1.77 17.68 5.87
CA SER A 127 -2.03 18.91 5.10
C SER A 127 -2.55 18.63 3.68
N LYS A 128 -2.20 17.49 3.09
CA LYS A 128 -2.63 17.05 1.76
C LYS A 128 -4.01 16.39 1.75
N LEU A 129 -4.52 16.02 2.92
CA LEU A 129 -5.79 15.32 3.10
C LEU A 129 -6.99 16.27 3.27
N VAL A 130 -6.76 17.57 3.46
CA VAL A 130 -7.83 18.57 3.67
C VAL A 130 -8.76 18.62 2.46
N GLY A 131 -10.06 18.45 2.72
CA GLY A 131 -11.11 18.45 1.69
C GLY A 131 -11.03 17.27 0.72
N LYS A 132 -10.36 16.18 1.10
CA LYS A 132 -10.26 14.94 0.31
C LYS A 132 -11.12 13.85 0.93
N ARG A 133 -11.64 12.96 0.07
CA ARG A 133 -12.25 11.69 0.50
C ARG A 133 -11.15 10.72 0.87
N VAL A 134 -10.94 10.52 2.16
CA VAL A 134 -9.91 9.63 2.71
C VAL A 134 -10.55 8.34 3.19
N VAL A 135 -10.05 7.21 2.70
CA VAL A 135 -10.41 5.88 3.19
C VAL A 135 -9.19 5.24 3.85
N VAL A 136 -9.38 4.63 5.01
CA VAL A 136 -8.32 3.93 5.74
C VAL A 136 -8.73 2.48 5.92
N ILE A 137 -7.92 1.53 5.44
CA ILE A 137 -8.10 0.11 5.68
C ILE A 137 -7.31 -0.28 6.92
N GLY A 138 -8.04 -0.71 7.94
CA GLY A 138 -7.50 -1.02 9.26
C GLY A 138 -7.58 0.17 10.22
N ARG A 139 -8.05 -0.03 11.45
CA ARG A 139 -8.06 1.00 12.48
C ARG A 139 -6.69 1.14 13.14
N TYR A 140 -6.21 2.38 13.24
CA TYR A 140 -4.99 2.74 13.95
C TYR A 140 -5.34 3.40 15.29
N PRO A 141 -4.72 3.00 16.42
CA PRO A 141 -4.99 3.62 17.71
C PRO A 141 -4.70 5.13 17.71
N GLY A 142 -5.66 5.93 18.15
CA GLY A 142 -5.56 7.40 18.25
C GLY A 142 -5.85 8.15 16.95
N LEU A 143 -6.30 7.48 15.89
CA LEU A 143 -6.59 8.10 14.60
C LEU A 143 -7.58 9.26 14.70
N GLU A 144 -8.51 9.19 15.66
CA GLU A 144 -9.53 10.21 15.94
C GLU A 144 -8.92 11.56 16.33
N GLU A 145 -7.70 11.58 16.88
CA GLU A 145 -6.98 12.83 17.20
C GLU A 145 -6.54 13.59 15.95
N LEU A 146 -6.29 12.85 14.86
CA LEU A 146 -5.90 13.43 13.57
C LEU A 146 -7.09 13.89 12.74
N ASP A 147 -8.24 13.25 12.93
CA ASP A 147 -9.50 13.54 12.27
C ASP A 147 -10.65 13.70 13.30
N PRO A 148 -10.64 14.79 14.08
CA PRO A 148 -11.64 14.99 15.14
C PRO A 148 -13.06 15.20 14.61
N GLN A 149 -13.20 15.47 13.31
CA GLN A 149 -14.50 15.64 12.65
C GLN A 149 -15.04 14.33 12.08
N GLY A 150 -14.29 13.23 12.13
CA GLY A 150 -14.71 11.92 11.61
C GLY A 150 -14.99 11.92 10.12
N GLN A 151 -14.21 12.68 9.34
CA GLN A 151 -14.35 12.74 7.88
C GLN A 151 -13.68 11.55 7.16
N TRP A 152 -12.73 10.88 7.82
CA TRP A 152 -12.01 9.75 7.27
C TRP A 152 -12.82 8.48 7.47
N GLN A 153 -13.05 7.76 6.38
CA GLN A 153 -13.84 6.54 6.39
C GLN A 153 -12.93 5.35 6.69
N VAL A 154 -13.06 4.76 7.88
CA VAL A 154 -12.26 3.60 8.25
C VAL A 154 -13.02 2.32 7.94
N ILE A 155 -12.39 1.42 7.19
CA ILE A 155 -12.87 0.07 6.93
C ILE A 155 -12.07 -0.89 7.80
N GLU A 156 -12.76 -1.62 8.66
CA GLU A 156 -12.16 -2.57 9.59
C GLU A 156 -12.96 -3.88 9.60
N ARG A 157 -12.24 -5.00 9.76
CA ARG A 157 -12.83 -6.35 9.77
C ARG A 157 -13.69 -6.58 11.00
N ASN A 158 -13.25 -6.05 12.15
CA ASN A 158 -14.01 -6.01 13.39
C ASN A 158 -14.37 -4.53 13.67
N PRO A 159 -15.34 -3.95 12.94
CA PRO A 159 -15.57 -2.52 12.97
C PRO A 159 -16.01 -2.03 14.35
N GLY A 160 -15.37 -0.96 14.82
CA GLY A 160 -15.79 -0.24 16.01
C GLY A 160 -16.91 0.75 15.71
N GLN A 161 -17.18 1.63 16.68
CA GLN A 161 -18.13 2.73 16.48
C GLN A 161 -17.61 3.68 15.40
N GLY A 162 -18.43 3.95 14.38
CA GLY A 162 -18.08 4.84 13.27
C GLY A 162 -17.34 4.15 12.12
N ASP A 163 -17.01 2.87 12.27
CA ASP A 163 -16.27 2.12 11.25
C ASP A 163 -17.19 1.38 10.30
N TYR A 164 -16.69 1.16 9.10
CA TYR A 164 -17.34 0.39 8.05
C TYR A 164 -16.80 -1.04 8.03
N PRO A 165 -17.66 -2.04 7.73
CA PRO A 165 -17.21 -3.43 7.55
C PRO A 165 -16.42 -3.61 6.24
N ASP A 166 -15.66 -4.70 6.14
CA ASP A 166 -14.87 -5.07 4.94
C ASP A 166 -15.64 -4.92 3.61
N SER A 167 -16.94 -5.28 3.58
CA SER A 167 -17.78 -5.21 2.37
C SER A 167 -18.01 -3.79 1.84
N ALA A 168 -17.82 -2.76 2.65
CA ALA A 168 -17.95 -1.37 2.23
C ALA A 168 -16.85 -0.95 1.23
N CYS A 169 -15.75 -1.71 1.13
CA CYS A 169 -14.64 -1.38 0.23
C CYS A 169 -15.08 -1.23 -1.23
N GLU A 170 -16.06 -2.02 -1.69
CA GLU A 170 -16.64 -1.96 -3.04
C GLU A 170 -17.32 -0.64 -3.37
N TYR A 171 -17.76 0.09 -2.35
CA TYR A 171 -18.51 1.34 -2.49
C TYR A 171 -17.63 2.56 -2.20
N LEU A 172 -16.77 2.47 -1.19
CA LEU A 172 -15.98 3.61 -0.72
C LEU A 172 -14.68 3.80 -1.51
N LEU A 173 -13.97 2.72 -1.85
CA LEU A 173 -12.66 2.81 -2.50
C LEU A 173 -12.70 3.38 -3.93
N PRO A 174 -13.69 3.04 -4.80
CA PRO A 174 -13.78 3.64 -6.13
C PRO A 174 -13.95 5.15 -6.11
N GLU A 175 -14.50 5.70 -5.02
CA GLU A 175 -14.74 7.12 -4.84
C GLU A 175 -13.61 7.83 -4.07
N ALA A 176 -12.63 7.10 -3.53
CA ALA A 176 -11.60 7.69 -2.69
C ALA A 176 -10.66 8.61 -3.49
N ASP A 177 -10.22 9.68 -2.82
CA ASP A 177 -9.08 10.47 -3.26
C ASP A 177 -7.77 9.91 -2.69
N TRP A 178 -7.79 9.48 -1.42
CA TRP A 178 -6.67 8.84 -0.75
C TRP A 178 -7.10 7.54 -0.10
N VAL A 179 -6.26 6.51 -0.22
CA VAL A 179 -6.46 5.23 0.44
C VAL A 179 -5.18 4.85 1.19
N PHE A 180 -5.31 4.73 2.51
CA PHE A 180 -4.27 4.16 3.36
C PHE A 180 -4.59 2.69 3.59
N ILE A 181 -3.68 1.79 3.21
CA ILE A 181 -3.90 0.35 3.29
C ILE A 181 -2.92 -0.26 4.28
N THR A 182 -3.42 -0.90 5.33
CA THR A 182 -2.59 -1.73 6.19
C THR A 182 -1.96 -2.89 5.42
N ALA A 183 -0.67 -3.11 5.60
CA ALA A 183 0.04 -4.24 5.00
C ALA A 183 -0.38 -5.61 5.58
N SER A 184 -1.11 -5.66 6.70
CA SER A 184 -1.71 -6.91 7.19
C SER A 184 -2.75 -7.50 6.22
N SER A 185 -3.23 -6.70 5.26
CA SER A 185 -4.06 -7.16 4.14
C SER A 185 -3.37 -8.19 3.22
N LEU A 186 -2.04 -8.30 3.28
CA LEU A 186 -1.28 -9.40 2.63
C LEU A 186 -1.49 -10.73 3.33
N VAL A 187 -1.44 -10.73 4.66
CA VAL A 187 -1.59 -11.96 5.46
C VAL A 187 -2.97 -12.56 5.24
N ASN A 188 -4.00 -11.72 5.16
CA ASN A 188 -5.40 -12.15 4.99
C ASN A 188 -5.92 -12.14 3.53
N LYS A 189 -5.03 -11.92 2.54
CA LYS A 189 -5.30 -12.00 1.09
C LYS A 189 -6.28 -10.96 0.53
N THR A 190 -6.56 -9.89 1.25
CA THR A 190 -7.46 -8.82 0.75
C THR A 190 -6.75 -7.79 -0.12
N LEU A 191 -5.42 -7.62 0.01
CA LEU A 191 -4.67 -6.56 -0.69
C LEU A 191 -4.92 -6.48 -2.21
N PRO A 192 -4.92 -7.58 -2.99
CA PRO A 192 -5.10 -7.48 -4.44
C PRO A 192 -6.41 -6.80 -4.84
N ARG A 193 -7.51 -7.09 -4.11
CA ARG A 193 -8.81 -6.46 -4.39
C ARG A 193 -8.83 -5.01 -3.95
N LEU A 194 -8.27 -4.70 -2.78
CA LEU A 194 -8.18 -3.32 -2.27
C LEU A 194 -7.42 -2.41 -3.24
N LEU A 195 -6.29 -2.88 -3.78
CA LEU A 195 -5.53 -2.15 -4.80
C LEU A 195 -6.32 -1.99 -6.11
N ALA A 196 -7.02 -3.06 -6.54
CA ALA A 196 -7.84 -3.00 -7.74
C ALA A 196 -8.98 -1.96 -7.64
N LEU A 197 -9.58 -1.81 -6.46
CA LEU A 197 -10.62 -0.80 -6.21
C LEU A 197 -10.06 0.62 -6.05
N SER A 198 -8.81 0.74 -5.58
CA SER A 198 -8.15 2.02 -5.28
C SER A 198 -7.40 2.63 -6.47
N GLN A 199 -7.56 2.11 -7.70
CA GLN A 199 -6.76 2.50 -8.87
C GLN A 199 -6.79 4.00 -9.20
N GLN A 200 -7.88 4.69 -8.85
CA GLN A 200 -8.04 6.14 -9.07
C GLN A 200 -7.47 6.98 -7.92
N ALA A 201 -7.30 6.40 -6.74
CA ALA A 201 -6.83 7.10 -5.56
C ALA A 201 -5.29 7.26 -5.54
N VAL A 202 -4.83 8.09 -4.63
CA VAL A 202 -3.45 8.05 -4.13
C VAL A 202 -3.38 6.96 -3.06
N THR A 203 -2.54 5.95 -3.28
CA THR A 203 -2.49 4.77 -2.41
C THR A 203 -1.23 4.74 -1.56
N VAL A 204 -1.39 4.58 -0.25
CA VAL A 204 -0.31 4.39 0.72
C VAL A 204 -0.40 2.99 1.31
N LEU A 205 0.52 2.09 0.96
CA LEU A 205 0.63 0.78 1.61
C LEU A 205 1.55 0.91 2.83
N MET A 206 1.05 0.61 4.02
CA MET A 206 1.76 0.97 5.25
C MET A 206 1.69 -0.05 6.39
N GLY A 207 2.71 0.03 7.25
CA GLY A 207 2.81 -0.70 8.51
C GLY A 207 4.03 -1.63 8.59
N PRO A 208 4.33 -2.18 9.78
CA PRO A 208 5.46 -3.08 9.98
C PRO A 208 5.43 -4.37 9.15
N THR A 209 4.26 -4.76 8.64
CA THR A 209 4.10 -5.93 7.75
C THR A 209 4.51 -5.64 6.30
N THR A 210 4.80 -4.38 5.95
CA THR A 210 5.10 -3.96 4.57
C THR A 210 6.46 -4.50 4.10
N PRO A 211 6.50 -5.29 3.01
CA PRO A 211 7.75 -5.72 2.40
C PRO A 211 8.43 -4.59 1.62
N TRP A 212 9.74 -4.44 1.79
CA TRP A 212 10.53 -3.50 1.00
C TRP A 212 10.83 -4.09 -0.38
N SER A 213 10.08 -3.64 -1.38
CA SER A 213 10.21 -4.07 -2.78
C SER A 213 9.84 -2.93 -3.74
N PRO A 214 10.48 -2.79 -4.92
CA PRO A 214 10.10 -1.79 -5.92
C PRO A 214 8.88 -2.22 -6.73
N GLN A 215 8.55 -3.51 -6.71
CA GLN A 215 7.48 -4.09 -7.52
C GLN A 215 6.12 -3.46 -7.20
N TRP A 216 5.97 -2.91 -5.99
CA TRP A 216 4.78 -2.17 -5.55
C TRP A 216 4.34 -1.06 -6.52
N ALA A 217 5.28 -0.38 -7.19
CA ALA A 217 4.97 0.63 -8.19
C ALA A 217 4.20 0.05 -9.38
N ALA A 218 4.58 -1.15 -9.84
CA ALA A 218 3.92 -1.85 -10.95
C ALA A 218 2.51 -2.33 -10.58
N TRP A 219 2.28 -2.63 -9.30
CA TRP A 219 0.98 -3.04 -8.76
C TRP A 219 0.08 -1.88 -8.32
N GLY A 220 0.52 -0.63 -8.53
CA GLY A 220 -0.32 0.56 -8.37
C GLY A 220 -0.24 1.23 -6.99
N VAL A 221 0.71 0.85 -6.14
CA VAL A 221 1.01 1.56 -4.88
C VAL A 221 1.78 2.83 -5.20
N ASP A 222 1.33 3.96 -4.64
CA ASP A 222 1.94 5.28 -4.89
C ASP A 222 2.98 5.64 -3.83
N PHE A 223 2.73 5.26 -2.58
CA PHE A 223 3.64 5.44 -1.46
C PHE A 223 3.75 4.14 -0.67
N LEU A 224 4.99 3.76 -0.35
CA LEU A 224 5.30 2.59 0.46
C LEU A 224 5.85 3.05 1.81
N ALA A 225 5.22 2.61 2.89
CA ALA A 225 5.61 3.02 4.24
C ALA A 225 5.80 1.83 5.18
N GLY A 226 6.99 1.24 5.12
CA GLY A 226 7.41 0.16 6.00
C GLY A 226 8.17 0.65 7.23
N VAL A 227 8.73 -0.29 7.97
CA VAL A 227 9.62 0.00 9.10
C VAL A 227 11.02 -0.52 8.84
N VAL A 228 11.99 0.10 9.50
CA VAL A 228 13.39 -0.34 9.51
C VAL A 228 13.81 -0.57 10.96
N LEU A 229 14.60 -1.63 11.17
CA LEU A 229 15.12 -2.00 12.47
C LEU A 229 16.01 -0.89 13.06
N LYS A 230 15.70 -0.47 14.28
CA LYS A 230 16.46 0.52 15.05
C LYS A 230 17.26 -0.15 16.17
N ASP A 231 16.61 -1.04 16.92
CA ASP A 231 17.23 -1.80 18.01
C ASP A 231 16.61 -3.21 18.07
N ALA A 232 17.41 -4.21 17.74
CA ALA A 232 16.97 -5.61 17.70
C ALA A 232 16.58 -6.15 19.07
N ALA A 233 17.35 -5.85 20.11
CA ALA A 233 17.11 -6.36 21.45
C ALA A 233 15.86 -5.72 22.06
N ALA A 234 15.68 -4.41 21.85
CA ALA A 234 14.50 -3.72 22.32
C ALA A 234 13.23 -4.14 21.56
N LEU A 235 13.34 -4.35 20.24
CA LEU A 235 12.23 -4.89 19.43
C LEU A 235 11.82 -6.27 19.93
N ASP A 236 12.78 -7.17 20.11
CA ASP A 236 12.53 -8.53 20.58
C ASP A 236 11.77 -8.55 21.92
N CYS A 237 12.28 -7.84 22.91
CA CYS A 237 11.66 -7.70 24.22
C CYS A 237 10.22 -7.16 24.10
N THR A 238 10.05 -6.09 23.32
CA THR A 238 8.73 -5.46 23.11
C THR A 238 7.75 -6.45 22.48
N VAL A 239 8.16 -7.23 21.48
CA VAL A 239 7.30 -8.22 20.83
C VAL A 239 6.95 -9.35 21.79
N ALA A 240 7.91 -9.82 22.60
CA ALA A 240 7.73 -10.91 23.56
C ALA A 240 6.73 -10.53 24.66
N GLU A 241 6.75 -9.27 25.08
CA GLU A 241 5.85 -8.71 26.09
C GLU A 241 4.48 -8.27 25.51
N GLY A 242 4.26 -8.44 24.20
CA GLY A 242 2.98 -8.10 23.55
C GLY A 242 2.81 -6.61 23.22
N GLY A 243 3.90 -5.84 23.17
CA GLY A 243 3.89 -4.42 22.85
C GLY A 243 3.47 -4.16 21.40
N GLY A 244 2.25 -3.63 21.23
CA GLY A 244 1.69 -3.27 19.93
C GLY A 244 2.37 -2.03 19.31
N THR A 245 1.86 -0.84 19.59
CA THR A 245 2.46 0.42 19.09
C THR A 245 3.80 0.77 19.77
N ALA A 246 4.14 0.09 20.87
CA ALA A 246 5.40 0.30 21.60
C ALA A 246 6.64 0.04 20.73
N ILE A 247 6.56 -0.83 19.70
CA ILE A 247 7.68 -1.12 18.81
C ILE A 247 8.26 0.13 18.14
N PHE A 248 7.45 1.18 17.94
CA PHE A 248 7.87 2.41 17.28
C PHE A 248 8.67 3.34 18.20
N GLY A 249 8.59 3.17 19.52
CA GLY A 249 9.41 3.95 20.46
C GLY A 249 10.82 3.39 20.59
N SER A 250 10.93 2.07 20.57
CA SER A 250 12.14 1.34 20.94
C SER A 250 12.79 0.60 19.77
N GLY A 251 12.03 -0.20 19.03
CA GLY A 251 12.55 -1.25 18.15
C GLY A 251 12.69 -0.87 16.67
N VAL A 252 11.81 -0.03 16.14
CA VAL A 252 11.77 0.29 14.70
C VAL A 252 11.42 1.75 14.41
N ASP A 253 11.83 2.24 13.26
CA ASP A 253 11.47 3.56 12.72
C ASP A 253 10.67 3.42 11.42
N TYR A 254 9.71 4.32 11.19
CA TYR A 254 9.01 4.41 9.90
C TYR A 254 9.89 5.06 8.83
N PHE A 255 9.85 4.46 7.64
CA PHE A 255 10.41 5.03 6.43
C PHE A 255 9.32 5.12 5.37
N LEU A 256 9.35 6.19 4.59
CA LEU A 256 8.44 6.44 3.48
C LEU A 256 9.21 6.46 2.16
N ARG A 257 8.66 5.81 1.14
CA ARG A 257 9.17 5.89 -0.23
C ARG A 257 8.06 6.25 -1.19
N ASP A 258 8.31 7.26 -2.01
CA ASP A 258 7.44 7.60 -3.13
C ASP A 258 7.76 6.71 -4.34
N LEU A 259 6.74 6.02 -4.86
CA LEU A 259 6.81 5.08 -5.97
C LEU A 259 6.01 5.54 -7.20
N GLY A 260 5.29 6.65 -7.15
CA GLY A 260 4.32 7.01 -8.20
C GLY A 260 4.87 7.86 -9.35
N GLY A 261 6.18 8.10 -9.40
CA GLY A 261 6.84 8.74 -10.56
C GLY A 261 6.50 8.07 -11.91
N PRO A 262 6.65 6.74 -12.05
CA PRO A 262 6.22 6.00 -13.24
C PRO A 262 4.74 6.18 -13.58
N LYS A 263 3.85 6.21 -12.58
CA LYS A 263 2.40 6.42 -12.77
C LYS A 263 2.10 7.81 -13.32
N LEU A 264 2.76 8.86 -12.80
CA LEU A 264 2.64 10.22 -13.31
C LEU A 264 3.08 10.32 -14.79
N SER A 265 4.20 9.72 -15.14
CA SER A 265 4.69 9.67 -16.52
C SER A 265 3.71 8.96 -17.46
N LYS A 266 3.14 7.84 -17.00
CA LYS A 266 2.12 7.10 -17.73
C LYS A 266 0.84 7.93 -17.94
N LEU A 267 0.34 8.58 -16.89
CA LEU A 267 -0.84 9.46 -16.97
C LEU A 267 -0.61 10.59 -17.97
N LYS A 268 0.55 11.25 -17.94
CA LYS A 268 0.91 12.31 -18.89
C LYS A 268 0.88 11.80 -20.35
N GLY A 269 1.41 10.61 -20.61
CA GLY A 269 1.35 9.98 -21.94
C GLY A 269 -0.08 9.63 -22.38
N GLN A 270 -0.92 9.16 -21.45
CA GLN A 270 -2.32 8.86 -21.71
C GLN A 270 -3.12 10.13 -22.02
N ILE A 271 -2.95 11.19 -21.23
CA ILE A 271 -3.56 12.51 -21.48
C ILE A 271 -3.20 13.01 -22.87
N ALA A 272 -1.91 13.01 -23.23
CA ALA A 272 -1.46 13.47 -24.55
C ALA A 272 -2.04 12.63 -25.72
N THR A 273 -2.28 11.34 -25.49
CA THR A 273 -2.87 10.46 -26.51
C THR A 273 -4.38 10.66 -26.63
N THR A 274 -5.09 10.72 -25.50
CA THR A 274 -6.54 10.98 -25.46
C THR A 274 -6.86 12.39 -25.98
N TYR A 275 -6.04 13.38 -25.69
CA TYR A 275 -6.18 14.74 -26.22
C TYR A 275 -6.08 14.76 -27.75
N ARG A 276 -5.10 14.08 -28.34
CA ARG A 276 -4.98 13.99 -29.82
C ARG A 276 -6.21 13.35 -30.46
N ALA A 277 -6.68 12.23 -29.90
CA ALA A 277 -7.90 11.57 -30.38
C ALA A 277 -9.14 12.48 -30.30
N ARG A 278 -9.24 13.29 -29.23
CA ARG A 278 -10.31 14.29 -29.09
C ARG A 278 -10.25 15.35 -30.17
N GLU A 279 -9.08 15.91 -30.45
CA GLU A 279 -8.91 16.95 -31.46
C GLU A 279 -9.21 16.43 -32.88
N GLU A 280 -8.81 15.21 -33.20
CA GLU A 280 -9.18 14.54 -34.46
C GLU A 280 -10.71 14.38 -34.60
N LEU A 281 -11.39 13.95 -33.54
CA LEU A 281 -12.85 13.82 -33.53
C LEU A 281 -13.55 15.18 -33.66
N LYS A 282 -13.03 16.22 -33.03
CA LYS A 282 -13.54 17.59 -33.16
C LYS A 282 -13.38 18.14 -34.57
N GLN A 283 -12.22 17.94 -35.19
CA GLN A 283 -11.99 18.34 -36.59
C GLN A 283 -12.97 17.63 -37.53
N ARG A 284 -13.18 16.32 -37.34
CA ARG A 284 -14.17 15.56 -38.12
C ARG A 284 -15.61 16.06 -37.89
N MET A 285 -15.94 16.46 -36.67
CA MET A 285 -17.24 17.04 -36.33
C MET A 285 -17.44 18.41 -37.01
N GLU A 286 -16.42 19.26 -37.00
CA GLU A 286 -16.45 20.55 -37.69
C GLU A 286 -16.62 20.37 -39.21
N GLN A 287 -15.89 19.43 -39.80
CA GLN A 287 -16.04 19.06 -41.23
C GLN A 287 -17.44 18.53 -41.54
N TRP A 288 -18.02 17.70 -40.67
CA TRP A 288 -19.37 17.17 -40.81
C TRP A 288 -20.43 18.28 -40.88
N TYR A 289 -20.39 19.22 -39.94
CA TYR A 289 -21.35 20.32 -39.90
C TYR A 289 -21.07 21.42 -40.94
N GLY A 290 -19.85 21.51 -41.46
CA GLY A 290 -19.50 22.39 -42.58
C GLY A 290 -19.83 21.85 -43.97
N GLY A 291 -20.25 20.59 -44.09
CA GLY A 291 -20.54 19.92 -45.36
C GLY A 291 -21.96 20.19 -45.91
N PRO A 292 -22.20 19.91 -47.20
CA PRO A 292 -23.51 20.14 -47.86
C PRO A 292 -24.66 19.25 -47.34
N GLU A 293 -24.35 18.17 -46.62
CA GLU A 293 -25.33 17.25 -46.00
C GLU A 293 -25.66 17.60 -44.53
N SER A 294 -25.14 18.71 -43.99
CA SER A 294 -25.13 19.00 -42.55
C SER A 294 -26.49 19.29 -41.90
N ALA A 295 -27.54 19.49 -42.68
CA ALA A 295 -28.78 20.09 -42.21
C ALA A 295 -29.79 19.12 -41.55
N SER A 296 -29.57 17.80 -41.57
CA SER A 296 -30.62 16.85 -41.13
C SER A 296 -30.17 15.68 -40.26
N THR A 297 -28.87 15.46 -40.03
CA THR A 297 -28.40 14.31 -39.24
C THR A 297 -27.29 14.66 -38.22
N PRO A 298 -27.37 14.16 -36.97
CA PRO A 298 -26.33 14.38 -35.96
C PRO A 298 -24.98 13.77 -36.36
N PHE A 299 -23.88 14.35 -35.85
CA PHE A 299 -22.53 13.80 -36.03
C PHE A 299 -22.46 12.30 -35.62
N PRO A 300 -22.10 11.39 -36.54
CA PRO A 300 -22.17 9.94 -36.30
C PRO A 300 -21.32 9.43 -35.12
N GLN A 301 -20.21 10.11 -34.79
CA GLN A 301 -19.31 9.71 -33.70
C GLN A 301 -19.47 10.59 -32.45
N ARG A 302 -20.62 11.24 -32.27
CA ARG A 302 -20.87 12.07 -31.09
C ARG A 302 -20.64 11.31 -29.77
N LEU A 303 -21.13 10.07 -29.66
CA LEU A 303 -20.93 9.25 -28.46
C LEU A 303 -19.47 8.90 -28.20
N GLU A 304 -18.67 8.73 -29.27
CA GLU A 304 -17.23 8.50 -29.14
C GLU A 304 -16.52 9.75 -28.61
N LEU A 305 -16.86 10.93 -29.13
CA LEU A 305 -16.35 12.21 -28.65
C LEU A 305 -16.70 12.44 -27.17
N GLU A 306 -17.97 12.22 -26.77
CA GLU A 306 -18.41 12.32 -25.38
C GLU A 306 -17.66 11.36 -24.44
N ARG A 307 -17.35 10.14 -24.92
CA ARG A 307 -16.55 9.16 -24.17
C ARG A 307 -15.10 9.63 -24.00
N VAL A 308 -14.49 10.14 -25.07
CA VAL A 308 -13.10 10.65 -25.06
C VAL A 308 -12.97 11.88 -24.15
N ASP A 309 -13.94 12.80 -24.20
CA ASP A 309 -13.99 13.96 -23.30
C ASP A 309 -14.07 13.53 -21.83
N ARG A 310 -14.94 12.57 -21.50
CA ARG A 310 -15.05 12.04 -20.14
C ARG A 310 -13.76 11.37 -19.69
N GLN A 311 -13.13 10.57 -20.56
CA GLN A 311 -11.86 9.91 -20.26
C GLN A 311 -10.74 10.92 -20.01
N LEU A 312 -10.66 11.97 -20.83
CA LEU A 312 -9.65 13.03 -20.65
C LEU A 312 -9.82 13.72 -19.29
N SER A 313 -11.05 14.11 -18.95
CA SER A 313 -11.36 14.74 -17.66
C SER A 313 -11.00 13.85 -16.46
N GLN A 314 -11.23 12.54 -16.55
CA GLN A 314 -10.84 11.58 -15.52
C GLN A 314 -9.31 11.45 -15.40
N LEU A 315 -8.59 11.38 -16.53
CA LEU A 315 -7.14 11.31 -16.55
C LEU A 315 -6.49 12.57 -15.96
N ASP A 316 -6.99 13.75 -16.31
CA ASP A 316 -6.52 15.03 -15.77
C ASP A 316 -6.75 15.12 -14.27
N SER A 317 -7.93 14.70 -13.80
CA SER A 317 -8.26 14.67 -12.37
C SER A 317 -7.32 13.74 -11.59
N CYS A 318 -7.05 12.55 -12.14
CA CYS A 318 -6.12 11.59 -11.56
C CYS A 318 -4.67 12.13 -11.54
N TYR A 319 -4.22 12.73 -12.65
CA TYR A 319 -2.90 13.35 -12.73
C TYR A 319 -2.73 14.47 -11.70
N ASN A 320 -3.68 15.39 -11.61
CA ASN A 320 -3.64 16.50 -10.66
C ASN A 320 -3.57 16.00 -9.21
N ARG A 321 -4.34 14.95 -8.89
CA ARG A 321 -4.32 14.32 -7.58
C ARG A 321 -2.94 13.71 -7.25
N GLN A 322 -2.38 12.94 -8.17
CA GLN A 322 -1.06 12.33 -8.03
C GLN A 322 0.07 13.36 -7.97
N TRP A 323 -0.07 14.47 -8.70
CA TRP A 323 0.89 15.56 -8.68
C TRP A 323 0.85 16.31 -7.35
N ALA A 324 -0.33 16.67 -6.85
CA ALA A 324 -0.51 17.36 -5.57
C ALA A 324 -0.05 16.52 -4.35
N ALA A 325 -0.16 15.19 -4.45
CA ALA A 325 0.35 14.29 -3.42
C ALA A 325 1.86 14.43 -3.20
N ARG A 326 2.61 14.83 -4.25
CA ARG A 326 4.08 14.93 -4.25
C ARG A 326 4.60 16.35 -4.21
N ASN A 327 3.79 17.28 -4.69
CA ASN A 327 4.13 18.69 -4.78
C ASN A 327 3.17 19.45 -3.89
N SER A 328 3.64 19.93 -2.75
CA SER A 328 2.90 20.98 -2.05
C SER A 328 3.14 22.29 -2.80
N THR A 329 2.07 22.98 -3.21
CA THR A 329 2.17 24.43 -3.39
C THR A 329 2.57 25.03 -2.03
N PRO A 330 3.55 25.94 -1.97
CA PRO A 330 3.84 26.64 -0.74
C PRO A 330 2.55 27.35 -0.30
N HIS A 331 2.01 26.95 0.85
CA HIS A 331 0.98 27.72 1.51
C HIS A 331 1.69 28.98 2.03
N GLU A 332 1.45 30.12 1.40
CA GLU A 332 1.67 31.41 2.07
C GLU A 332 0.82 31.40 3.35
N PRO A 333 1.42 31.60 4.53
CA PRO A 333 0.63 31.83 5.74
C PRO A 333 -0.09 33.17 5.59
N ARG A 334 -1.43 33.15 5.73
CA ARG A 334 -2.20 34.33 6.10
C ARG A 334 -2.48 34.29 7.59
#